data_AF-A0A9E5AP72-F1
#
_entry.id   AF-A0A9E5AP72-F1
#
_cell.length_a   1.000
_cell.length_b   1.000
_cell.length_c   1.000
_cell.angle_alpha   90.00
_cell.angle_beta   90.00
_cell.angle_gamma   90.00
#
_symmetry.space_group_name_H-M   'P 1'
#
loop_
_entity.id
_entity.type
_entity.pdbx_description
1 polymer ?
#
loop_
_entity_poly.entity_id
_entity_poly.type
_entity_poly.pdbx_seq_one_letter_code
_entity_poly.pdbx_strand_id
1 'polypeptide(L)'
;MNTNGLLENIARFKTGRSKRISSYARGGSNNDFITIGAGETVDIAHIRGAGVIKHIWITTGHEDPMHYRHMVLRMYWDDETKPSVESPLGDFFGQGWGEVYPYAALPICAAPQRSLNCYLPMPFRRSARIEIENDSEHRCAAFYYYVDYEERDLVEAELGYFHAHWRRRLNKPAEDRENEWLVLGNPHPANLTDAHNHTIIDAVGRGHYIGVNYYVDCPTPIWYGEGDDMFFIDGEKWPPSLHGTGTEDYFNTSYSPKVVFCHPYFGFPRVNNDLGWLGRTHCYRFHIEDPIIFQKSIRGSIEAGHAGCLTLDLATVAYWYQTEPHKAFGPFPNRKGRANMPKIETTDIHNWRAAWRELQGGGTLWGNEPLPKKFLKKLADKGASGRKRLAPAANQTLAAIQLAAQEKMLNRRKRKTARK
;
A
#
# COMPACT_ATOMS: atom_id res chain seq x y z
N MET A 1 0.54 -24.17 25.30
CA MET A 1 -0.75 -23.79 24.70
C MET A 1 -1.44 -22.82 25.66
N ASN A 2 -1.27 -21.51 25.47
CA ASN A 2 -2.11 -20.52 26.15
C ASN A 2 -3.20 -20.13 25.14
N THR A 3 -4.29 -20.88 25.14
CA THR A 3 -5.44 -20.76 24.22
C THR A 3 -6.52 -19.86 24.82
N ASN A 4 -6.11 -18.77 25.47
CA ASN A 4 -7.07 -17.88 26.12
C ASN A 4 -7.50 -16.84 25.08
N GLY A 5 -8.81 -16.73 24.87
CA GLY A 5 -9.40 -15.82 23.89
C GLY A 5 -9.14 -14.35 24.24
N LEU A 6 -9.40 -13.46 23.28
CA LEU A 6 -9.20 -12.01 23.44
C LEU A 6 -9.79 -11.47 24.75
N LEU A 7 -11.06 -11.80 25.03
CA LEU A 7 -11.78 -11.31 26.22
C LEU A 7 -11.23 -11.88 27.52
N GLU A 8 -10.80 -13.14 27.53
CA GLU A 8 -10.24 -13.79 28.72
C GLU A 8 -8.87 -13.20 29.08
N ASN A 9 -8.08 -12.84 28.08
CA ASN A 9 -6.78 -12.20 28.29
C ASN A 9 -6.88 -10.79 28.91
N ILE A 10 -8.05 -10.14 28.90
CA ILE A 10 -8.25 -8.82 29.51
C ILE A 10 -8.19 -8.91 31.04
N ALA A 11 -8.75 -9.97 31.64
CA ALA A 11 -8.80 -10.14 33.10
C ALA A 11 -7.44 -10.54 33.73
N ARG A 12 -6.43 -10.85 32.91
CA ARG A 12 -5.10 -11.23 33.38
C ARG A 12 -4.30 -9.99 33.78
N PHE A 13 -3.65 -10.04 34.95
CA PHE A 13 -2.70 -9.02 35.38
C PHE A 13 -1.65 -8.76 34.29
N LYS A 14 -1.35 -7.48 34.07
CA LYS A 14 -0.34 -7.02 33.11
C LYS A 14 0.88 -6.49 33.87
N THR A 15 2.06 -6.70 33.31
CA THR A 15 3.33 -6.17 33.81
C THR A 15 3.80 -5.03 32.92
N GLY A 16 4.27 -3.95 33.53
CA GLY A 16 4.71 -2.73 32.85
C GLY A 16 4.00 -1.50 33.40
N ARG A 17 4.26 -0.33 32.79
CA ARG A 17 3.65 0.94 33.19
C ARG A 17 3.06 1.65 31.98
N SER A 18 1.78 2.03 32.06
CA SER A 18 1.15 2.84 31.03
C SER A 18 1.73 4.25 31.02
N LYS A 19 2.02 4.74 29.83
CA LYS A 19 2.52 6.09 29.56
C LYS A 19 1.82 6.64 28.31
N ARG A 20 1.76 7.97 28.22
CA ARG A 20 1.21 8.68 27.07
C ARG A 20 2.10 9.88 26.74
N ILE A 21 2.40 10.06 25.46
CA ILE A 21 2.81 11.35 24.90
C ILE A 21 1.61 11.90 24.13
N SER A 22 1.23 13.13 24.39
CA SER A 22 0.12 13.77 23.67
C SER A 22 0.38 15.26 23.44
N SER A 23 -0.45 15.83 22.58
CA SER A 23 -0.49 17.25 22.25
C SER A 23 -1.09 18.15 23.35
N TYR A 24 -1.32 17.65 24.57
CA TYR A 24 -1.97 18.43 25.63
C TYR A 24 -1.20 19.73 25.96
N ALA A 25 -1.95 20.77 26.32
CA ALA A 25 -1.40 22.05 26.68
C ALA A 25 -0.63 21.96 28.01
N ARG A 26 0.69 22.22 27.99
CA ARG A 26 1.54 22.09 29.19
C ARG A 26 1.24 23.10 30.29
N GLY A 27 0.53 24.18 29.97
CA GLY A 27 0.00 25.15 30.94
C GLY A 27 -1.38 24.81 31.49
N GLY A 28 -1.99 23.69 31.10
CA GLY A 28 -3.32 23.28 31.55
C GLY A 28 -4.50 24.04 30.91
N SER A 29 -4.27 24.74 29.80
CA SER A 29 -5.35 25.35 29.01
C SER A 29 -6.01 24.32 28.07
N ASN A 30 -7.00 24.74 27.28
CA ASN A 30 -7.70 23.89 26.31
C ASN A 30 -7.06 23.89 24.91
N ASN A 31 -5.84 24.44 24.76
CA ASN A 31 -5.12 24.44 23.48
C ASN A 31 -4.33 23.13 23.30
N ASP A 32 -5.04 22.00 23.30
CA ASP A 32 -4.46 20.65 23.35
C ASP A 32 -3.96 20.13 21.99
N PHE A 33 -3.38 21.02 21.19
CA PHE A 33 -2.81 20.74 19.88
C PHE A 33 -1.42 21.35 19.73
N ILE A 34 -0.66 20.84 18.77
CA ILE A 34 0.51 21.54 18.23
C ILE A 34 0.19 22.11 16.84
N THR A 35 0.92 23.15 16.44
CA THR A 35 0.91 23.64 15.05
C THR A 35 2.12 23.06 14.32
N ILE A 36 1.97 22.78 13.02
CA ILE A 36 3.08 22.32 12.18
C ILE A 36 3.10 23.21 10.94
N GLY A 37 4.16 23.99 10.77
CA GLY A 37 4.36 24.91 9.65
C GLY A 37 4.44 24.19 8.31
N ALA A 38 4.27 24.93 7.22
CA ALA A 38 4.47 24.39 5.86
C ALA A 38 5.95 23.99 5.67
N GLY A 39 6.18 22.77 5.19
CA GLY A 39 7.52 22.18 5.06
C GLY A 39 8.20 21.82 6.39
N GLU A 40 7.53 21.98 7.53
CA GLU A 40 8.11 21.67 8.84
C GLU A 40 8.02 20.17 9.13
N THR A 41 9.07 19.66 9.77
CA THR A 41 9.12 18.29 10.32
C THR A 41 9.24 18.37 11.83
N VAL A 42 8.37 17.66 12.55
CA VAL A 42 8.37 17.60 14.02
C VAL A 42 8.37 16.16 14.52
N ASP A 43 9.10 15.92 15.61
CA ASP A 43 8.96 14.70 16.39
C ASP A 43 7.75 14.83 17.32
N ILE A 44 6.69 14.08 17.07
CA ILE A 44 5.51 14.04 17.96
C ILE A 44 5.73 13.09 19.15
N ALA A 45 6.68 12.16 19.04
CA ALA A 45 7.10 11.31 20.15
C ALA A 45 8.57 10.93 20.01
N HIS A 46 9.31 11.00 21.11
CA HIS A 46 10.65 10.44 21.25
C HIS A 46 10.73 9.73 22.61
N ILE A 47 10.61 8.41 22.58
CA ILE A 47 10.56 7.54 23.76
C ILE A 47 11.93 6.86 23.90
N ARG A 48 12.47 6.85 25.13
CA ARG A 48 13.71 6.13 25.48
C ARG A 48 13.39 4.96 26.39
N GLY A 49 14.20 3.90 26.30
CA GLY A 49 13.99 2.64 27.02
C GLY A 49 13.21 1.63 26.19
N ALA A 50 12.85 0.51 26.82
CA ALA A 50 12.08 -0.55 26.18
C ALA A 50 10.57 -0.34 26.40
N GLY A 51 9.78 -0.71 25.40
CA GLY A 51 8.33 -0.59 25.49
C GLY A 51 7.59 -1.08 24.27
N VAL A 52 6.27 -0.94 24.32
CA VAL A 52 5.37 -1.30 23.22
C VAL A 52 4.34 -0.20 23.06
N ILE A 53 4.32 0.50 21.92
CA ILE A 53 3.19 1.37 21.58
C ILE A 53 1.97 0.49 21.38
N LYS A 54 0.85 0.85 22.01
CA LYS A 54 -0.39 0.07 22.00
C LYS A 54 -1.53 0.79 21.31
N HIS A 55 -1.47 2.11 21.24
CA HIS A 55 -2.49 2.91 20.59
C HIS A 55 -1.91 4.24 20.11
N ILE A 56 -2.28 4.62 18.89
CA ILE A 56 -2.05 5.95 18.34
C ILE A 56 -3.41 6.50 17.94
N TRP A 57 -3.72 7.71 18.40
CA TRP A 57 -4.85 8.50 17.93
C TRP A 57 -4.35 9.82 17.37
N ILE A 58 -4.88 10.25 16.22
CA ILE A 58 -4.54 11.51 15.56
C ILE A 58 -5.81 12.16 14.97
N THR A 59 -5.92 13.49 15.04
CA THR A 59 -6.81 14.28 14.18
C THR A 59 -6.18 15.62 13.81
N THR A 60 -6.62 16.20 12.70
CA THR A 60 -5.98 17.38 12.10
C THR A 60 -6.99 18.44 11.66
N GLY A 61 -6.75 19.68 12.11
CA GLY A 61 -7.31 20.91 11.56
C GLY A 61 -6.36 21.51 10.55
N HIS A 62 -6.66 21.33 9.27
CA HIS A 62 -5.80 21.72 8.15
C HIS A 62 -6.63 22.29 6.99
N GLU A 63 -6.13 23.34 6.35
CA GLU A 63 -6.82 24.04 5.25
C GLU A 63 -6.62 23.33 3.89
N ASP A 64 -5.45 22.75 3.66
CA ASP A 64 -5.18 21.93 2.48
C ASP A 64 -6.14 20.71 2.38
N PRO A 65 -6.96 20.60 1.32
CA PRO A 65 -7.86 19.48 1.14
C PRO A 65 -7.13 18.14 0.96
N MET A 66 -5.86 18.17 0.55
CA MET A 66 -5.01 16.99 0.36
C MET A 66 -4.07 16.71 1.55
N HIS A 67 -4.26 17.38 2.70
CA HIS A 67 -3.38 17.23 3.86
C HIS A 67 -3.16 15.78 4.31
N TYR A 68 -4.14 14.89 4.16
CA TYR A 68 -3.96 13.46 4.44
C TYR A 68 -2.93 12.76 3.54
N ARG A 69 -2.63 13.30 2.34
CA ARG A 69 -1.50 12.86 1.50
C ARG A 69 -0.24 13.72 1.62
N HIS A 70 -0.37 14.94 2.12
CA HIS A 70 0.75 15.88 2.25
C HIS A 70 1.40 15.85 3.64
N MET A 71 0.70 15.37 4.66
CA MET A 71 1.29 15.02 5.94
C MET A 71 1.94 13.63 5.82
N VAL A 72 3.23 13.50 6.12
CA VAL A 72 3.98 12.24 6.02
C VAL A 72 4.33 11.75 7.42
N LEU A 73 3.95 10.51 7.71
CA LEU A 73 4.23 9.81 8.96
C LEU A 73 5.49 8.96 8.80
N ARG A 74 6.44 9.13 9.73
CA ARG A 74 7.60 8.24 9.86
C ARG A 74 7.77 7.71 11.27
N MET A 75 8.17 6.45 11.38
CA MET A 75 8.54 5.85 12.67
C MET A 75 9.89 5.15 12.58
N TYR A 76 10.66 5.25 13.67
CA TYR A 76 12.02 4.73 13.78
C TYR A 76 12.15 3.97 15.10
N TRP A 77 12.77 2.79 15.03
CA TRP A 77 13.00 1.93 16.18
C TRP A 77 14.49 1.83 16.54
N ASP A 78 14.79 1.86 17.84
CA ASP A 78 16.09 1.55 18.42
C ASP A 78 17.30 2.32 17.83
N ASP A 79 17.08 3.62 17.59
CA ASP A 79 18.01 4.61 17.03
C ASP A 79 18.39 4.36 15.56
N GLU A 80 17.59 3.59 14.82
CA GLU A 80 17.80 3.49 13.38
C GLU A 80 17.64 4.84 12.68
N THR A 81 18.37 5.00 11.58
CA THR A 81 18.35 6.24 10.77
C THR A 81 17.44 6.13 9.55
N LYS A 82 16.93 4.93 9.27
CA LYS A 82 16.00 4.64 8.18
C LYS A 82 14.66 4.27 8.79
N PRO A 83 13.54 4.88 8.36
CA PRO A 83 12.26 4.62 8.99
C PRO A 83 11.75 3.23 8.65
N SER A 84 11.33 2.45 9.65
CA SER A 84 10.57 1.21 9.44
C SER A 84 9.10 1.46 9.08
N VAL A 85 8.59 2.66 9.34
CA VAL A 85 7.27 3.12 8.84
C VAL A 85 7.44 4.39 8.01
N GLU A 86 6.96 4.40 6.77
CA GLU A 86 6.93 5.61 5.93
C GLU A 86 5.69 5.63 5.01
N SER A 87 4.79 6.59 5.26
CA SER A 87 3.50 6.65 4.58
C SER A 87 2.86 8.04 4.67
N PRO A 88 2.02 8.46 3.70
CA PRO A 88 1.13 9.59 3.94
C PRO A 88 0.19 9.27 5.10
N LEU A 89 -0.08 10.28 5.94
CA LEU A 89 -0.82 10.12 7.18
C LEU A 89 -2.18 9.47 6.96
N GLY A 90 -2.98 9.98 6.02
CA GLY A 90 -4.30 9.43 5.72
C GLY A 90 -4.23 8.02 5.16
N ASP A 91 -3.37 7.78 4.16
CA ASP A 91 -3.23 6.47 3.52
C ASP A 91 -2.79 5.39 4.55
N PHE A 92 -1.98 5.73 5.56
CA PHE A 92 -1.66 4.81 6.68
C PHE A 92 -2.90 4.43 7.51
N PHE A 93 -3.82 5.36 7.73
CA PHE A 93 -5.02 5.14 8.54
C PHE A 93 -6.26 4.71 7.73
N GLY A 94 -6.10 4.31 6.47
CA GLY A 94 -7.23 3.88 5.63
C GLY A 94 -8.03 5.05 5.03
N GLN A 95 -7.41 6.21 4.81
CA GLN A 95 -8.02 7.41 4.22
C GLN A 95 -7.26 7.82 2.96
N GLY A 96 -7.54 7.13 1.85
CA GLY A 96 -6.89 7.35 0.55
C GLY A 96 -7.25 8.69 -0.10
N TRP A 97 -6.43 9.13 -1.05
CA TRP A 97 -6.65 10.30 -1.94
C TRP A 97 -6.86 11.65 -1.27
N GLY A 98 -6.61 11.79 0.04
CA GLY A 98 -7.00 12.99 0.78
C GLY A 98 -8.49 13.06 1.13
N GLU A 99 -9.25 11.98 0.88
CA GLU A 99 -10.67 11.88 1.21
C GLU A 99 -10.87 11.54 2.69
N VAL A 100 -12.07 11.82 3.21
CA VAL A 100 -12.48 11.50 4.58
C VAL A 100 -13.73 10.63 4.53
N TYR A 101 -13.68 9.45 5.11
CA TYR A 101 -14.82 8.53 5.19
C TYR A 101 -14.69 7.57 6.39
N PRO A 102 -15.80 7.12 6.99
CA PRO A 102 -15.75 6.13 8.06
C PRO A 102 -15.07 4.85 7.60
N TYR A 103 -14.18 4.33 8.43
CA TYR A 103 -13.47 3.07 8.20
C TYR A 103 -13.24 2.39 9.54
N ALA A 104 -13.67 1.14 9.68
CA ALA A 104 -13.60 0.41 10.94
C ALA A 104 -13.08 -1.01 10.70
N ALA A 105 -11.76 -1.19 10.80
CA ALA A 105 -11.11 -2.48 10.93
C ALA A 105 -10.61 -2.68 12.36
N LEU A 106 -10.27 -3.92 12.73
CA LEU A 106 -9.72 -4.23 14.04
C LEU A 106 -8.42 -3.47 14.35
N PRO A 107 -7.38 -3.47 13.48
CA PRO A 107 -6.11 -2.82 13.81
C PRO A 107 -6.11 -1.31 13.55
N ILE A 108 -6.94 -0.81 12.64
CA ILE A 108 -6.92 0.59 12.17
C ILE A 108 -8.37 1.06 11.95
N CYS A 109 -8.67 2.28 12.40
CA CYS A 109 -10.00 2.85 12.31
C CYS A 109 -9.94 4.36 12.03
N ALA A 110 -10.73 4.84 11.08
CA ALA A 110 -11.08 6.25 10.93
C ALA A 110 -12.53 6.43 11.42
N ALA A 111 -12.66 6.78 12.70
CA ALA A 111 -13.94 7.05 13.33
C ALA A 111 -14.52 8.40 12.85
N PRO A 112 -15.83 8.66 13.07
CA PRO A 112 -16.49 9.86 12.58
C PRO A 112 -15.71 11.15 12.91
N GLN A 113 -15.76 12.12 11.99
CA GLN A 113 -15.07 13.40 12.10
C GLN A 113 -13.53 13.31 12.23
N ARG A 114 -12.87 12.58 11.31
CA ARG A 114 -11.40 12.61 11.13
C ARG A 114 -10.59 12.00 12.27
N SER A 115 -11.18 11.09 13.06
CA SER A 115 -10.51 10.45 14.20
C SER A 115 -9.73 9.22 13.75
N LEU A 116 -8.43 9.36 13.52
CA LEU A 116 -7.53 8.31 13.04
C LEU A 116 -6.97 7.50 14.22
N ASN A 117 -7.25 6.20 14.27
CA ASN A 117 -6.85 5.30 15.35
C ASN A 117 -6.05 4.10 14.81
N CYS A 118 -5.00 3.70 15.51
CA CYS A 118 -4.22 2.49 15.24
C CYS A 118 -3.98 1.75 16.55
N TYR A 119 -4.28 0.44 16.56
CA TYR A 119 -4.17 -0.46 17.71
C TYR A 119 -3.08 -1.53 17.51
N LEU A 120 -2.30 -1.44 16.43
CA LEU A 120 -1.21 -2.37 16.17
C LEU A 120 -0.12 -2.19 17.23
N PRO A 121 0.31 -3.27 17.91
CA PRO A 121 1.41 -3.19 18.86
C PRO A 121 2.72 -2.86 18.13
N MET A 122 3.48 -1.88 18.61
CA MET A 122 4.78 -1.51 18.01
C MET A 122 5.87 -1.63 19.08
N PRO A 123 6.52 -2.80 19.20
CA PRO A 123 7.58 -3.02 20.17
C PRO A 123 8.88 -2.30 19.79
N PHE A 124 9.59 -1.79 20.80
CA PHE A 124 10.93 -1.21 20.67
C PHE A 124 11.76 -1.53 21.91
N ARG A 125 13.08 -1.76 21.76
CA ARG A 125 13.95 -2.27 22.84
C ARG A 125 14.84 -1.20 23.47
N ARG A 126 15.07 -0.09 22.78
CA ARG A 126 15.97 1.00 23.17
C ARG A 126 15.32 2.37 23.00
N SER A 127 14.60 2.59 21.90
CA SER A 127 13.94 3.87 21.62
C SER A 127 12.87 3.76 20.54
N ALA A 128 11.93 4.70 20.55
CA ALA A 128 10.97 4.90 19.48
C ALA A 128 10.88 6.39 19.15
N ARG A 129 10.95 6.73 17.86
CA ARG A 129 10.73 8.11 17.37
C ARG A 129 9.59 8.11 16.36
N ILE A 130 8.62 8.99 16.53
CA ILE A 130 7.52 9.21 15.60
C ILE A 130 7.61 10.65 15.11
N GLU A 131 7.73 10.79 13.80
CA GLU A 131 7.95 12.04 13.08
C GLU A 131 6.76 12.32 12.17
N ILE A 132 6.38 13.59 12.09
CA ILE A 132 5.39 14.11 11.14
C ILE A 132 6.06 15.22 10.33
N GLU A 133 6.09 15.04 9.01
CA GLU A 133 6.46 16.09 8.05
C GLU A 133 5.19 16.67 7.43
N ASN A 134 5.06 17.99 7.43
CA ASN A 134 4.03 18.68 6.68
C ASN A 134 4.57 19.10 5.31
N ASP A 135 4.46 18.23 4.30
CA ASP A 135 4.84 18.52 2.92
C ASP A 135 3.82 19.45 2.21
N SER A 136 2.82 20.00 2.92
CA SER A 136 1.85 20.97 2.37
C SER A 136 2.46 22.37 2.19
N GLU A 137 1.82 23.17 1.35
CA GLU A 137 2.02 24.62 1.26
C GLU A 137 1.31 25.40 2.38
N HIS A 138 0.40 24.75 3.10
CA HIS A 138 -0.34 25.36 4.19
C HIS A 138 0.13 24.82 5.54
N ARG A 139 -0.02 25.63 6.60
CA ARG A 139 0.22 25.17 7.96
C ARG A 139 -0.88 24.19 8.40
N CYS A 140 -0.51 23.20 9.21
CA CYS A 140 -1.45 22.46 10.05
C CYS A 140 -1.77 23.31 11.28
N ALA A 141 -2.97 23.89 11.30
CA ALA A 141 -3.39 24.83 12.35
C ALA A 141 -3.66 24.14 13.69
N ALA A 142 -4.06 22.87 13.67
CA ALA A 142 -4.22 22.08 14.88
C ALA A 142 -3.95 20.59 14.63
N PHE A 143 -2.85 20.08 15.17
CA PHE A 143 -2.49 18.67 15.14
C PHE A 143 -2.65 18.08 16.54
N TYR A 144 -3.66 17.23 16.70
CA TYR A 144 -3.96 16.55 17.96
C TYR A 144 -3.47 15.11 17.86
N TYR A 145 -2.82 14.61 18.90
CA TYR A 145 -2.36 13.22 18.92
C TYR A 145 -2.22 12.66 20.32
N TYR A 146 -2.48 11.36 20.47
CA TYR A 146 -2.10 10.52 21.60
C TYR A 146 -1.20 9.38 21.08
N VAL A 147 -0.06 9.16 21.73
CA VAL A 147 0.79 7.98 21.58
C VAL A 147 0.80 7.27 22.94
N ASP A 148 0.00 6.22 23.05
CA ASP A 148 -0.13 5.38 24.23
C ASP A 148 0.81 4.19 24.15
N TYR A 149 1.61 3.99 25.18
CA TYR A 149 2.57 2.90 25.23
C TYR A 149 2.71 2.30 26.62
N GLU A 150 3.16 1.05 26.63
CA GLU A 150 3.59 0.35 27.83
C GLU A 150 5.11 0.49 27.94
N GLU A 151 5.58 1.20 28.97
CA GLU A 151 6.98 1.18 29.41
C GLU A 151 7.26 -0.18 30.08
N ARG A 152 8.34 -0.82 29.67
CA ARG A 152 8.74 -2.15 30.14
C ARG A 152 10.23 -2.18 30.47
N ASP A 153 10.63 -3.03 31.41
CA ASP A 153 12.05 -3.26 31.69
C ASP A 153 12.73 -4.03 30.55
N LEU A 154 11.99 -4.95 29.92
CA LEU A 154 12.42 -5.74 28.77
C LEU A 154 11.24 -5.98 27.82
N VAL A 155 11.54 -5.99 26.53
CA VAL A 155 10.63 -6.46 25.48
C VAL A 155 11.10 -7.82 25.00
N GLU A 156 10.16 -8.76 24.88
CA GLU A 156 10.43 -10.15 24.56
C GLU A 156 11.20 -10.28 23.24
N ALA A 157 12.22 -11.16 23.19
CA ALA A 157 13.11 -11.30 22.05
C ALA A 157 12.40 -11.74 20.75
N GLU A 158 11.30 -12.50 20.88
CA GLU A 158 10.52 -13.00 19.72
C GLU A 158 9.55 -11.98 19.13
N LEU A 159 9.36 -10.80 19.75
CA LEU A 159 8.51 -9.75 19.16
C LEU A 159 9.23 -9.04 18.02
N GLY A 160 8.63 -9.06 16.83
CA GLY A 160 9.11 -8.31 15.67
C GLY A 160 8.86 -6.80 15.80
N TYR A 161 9.59 -6.01 15.02
CA TYR A 161 9.37 -4.58 14.87
C TYR A 161 8.28 -4.32 13.84
N PHE A 162 7.40 -3.38 14.13
CA PHE A 162 6.32 -3.00 13.24
C PHE A 162 6.85 -2.21 12.05
N HIS A 163 6.35 -2.53 10.86
CA HIS A 163 6.70 -1.84 9.64
C HIS A 163 5.46 -1.51 8.83
N ALA A 164 5.51 -0.39 8.11
CA ALA A 164 4.53 -0.07 7.09
C ALA A 164 5.13 0.80 5.99
N HIS A 165 4.75 0.56 4.75
CA HIS A 165 5.32 1.32 3.63
C HIS A 165 4.26 1.59 2.57
N TRP A 166 4.17 2.86 2.18
CA TRP A 166 3.31 3.31 1.10
C TRP A 166 4.00 3.16 -0.25
N ARG A 167 3.28 2.59 -1.23
CA ARG A 167 3.72 2.49 -2.62
C ARG A 167 2.62 2.98 -3.52
N ARG A 168 2.99 3.62 -4.62
CA ARG A 168 2.07 4.00 -5.69
C ARG A 168 2.66 3.67 -7.05
N ARG A 169 1.78 3.31 -7.97
CA ARG A 169 2.10 3.10 -9.38
C ARG A 169 0.89 3.46 -10.23
N LEU A 170 1.08 4.36 -11.20
CA LEU A 170 0.22 4.39 -12.37
C LEU A 170 0.62 3.20 -13.24
N ASN A 171 -0.21 2.15 -13.28
CA ASN A 171 0.11 0.96 -14.04
C ASN A 171 0.21 1.30 -15.53
N LYS A 172 1.26 0.79 -16.16
CA LYS A 172 1.36 0.76 -17.61
C LYS A 172 0.93 -0.64 -18.04
N PRO A 173 -0.14 -0.77 -18.84
CA PRO A 173 -0.56 -2.04 -19.41
C PRO A 173 0.60 -2.86 -19.98
N ALA A 174 0.60 -4.16 -19.71
CA ALA A 174 1.62 -5.09 -20.21
C ALA A 174 1.64 -5.18 -21.74
N GLU A 175 0.48 -4.98 -22.38
CA GLU A 175 0.33 -4.79 -23.82
C GLU A 175 -0.11 -3.34 -24.11
N ASP A 176 0.10 -2.83 -25.33
CA ASP A 176 -0.40 -1.51 -25.76
C ASP A 176 -1.92 -1.55 -26.06
N ARG A 177 -2.68 -2.21 -25.17
CA ARG A 177 -4.13 -2.39 -25.19
C ARG A 177 -4.64 -2.81 -23.82
N GLU A 178 -5.81 -2.32 -23.47
CA GLU A 178 -6.58 -2.74 -22.30
C GLU A 178 -7.66 -3.73 -22.78
N ASN A 179 -7.44 -5.03 -22.56
CA ASN A 179 -8.28 -6.09 -23.13
C ASN A 179 -8.88 -6.99 -22.03
N GLU A 180 -9.17 -6.39 -20.89
CA GLU A 180 -9.85 -7.07 -19.79
C GLU A 180 -11.12 -7.78 -20.27
N TRP A 181 -11.45 -8.93 -19.71
CA TRP A 181 -12.58 -9.79 -20.16
C TRP A 181 -12.60 -10.15 -21.64
N LEU A 182 -11.48 -9.97 -22.34
CA LEU A 182 -11.36 -10.25 -23.77
C LEU A 182 -12.34 -9.45 -24.64
N VAL A 183 -12.78 -8.25 -24.21
CA VAL A 183 -13.71 -7.42 -25.00
C VAL A 183 -13.15 -7.03 -26.39
N LEU A 184 -11.82 -7.01 -26.56
CA LEU A 184 -11.16 -6.75 -27.85
C LEU A 184 -10.67 -8.06 -28.53
N GLY A 185 -11.12 -9.22 -28.06
CA GLY A 185 -10.89 -10.53 -28.67
C GLY A 185 -9.70 -11.31 -28.09
N ASN A 186 -8.57 -11.32 -28.79
CA ASN A 186 -7.49 -12.30 -28.54
C ASN A 186 -6.98 -12.33 -27.09
N PRO A 187 -6.69 -13.53 -26.54
CA PRO A 187 -6.24 -13.68 -25.16
C PRO A 187 -4.93 -12.95 -24.88
N HIS A 188 -4.76 -12.57 -23.62
CA HIS A 188 -3.50 -12.07 -23.08
C HIS A 188 -2.42 -13.16 -23.15
N PRO A 189 -1.14 -12.79 -23.34
CA PRO A 189 -0.05 -13.68 -22.98
C PRO A 189 -0.20 -14.12 -21.52
N ALA A 190 0.11 -15.37 -21.21
CA ALA A 190 0.13 -15.83 -19.82
C ALA A 190 1.10 -14.95 -19.01
N ASN A 191 0.65 -14.44 -17.86
CA ASN A 191 1.52 -13.76 -16.94
C ASN A 191 2.28 -14.80 -16.10
N LEU A 192 3.57 -14.97 -16.37
CA LEU A 192 4.42 -15.97 -15.71
C LEU A 192 5.47 -15.33 -14.79
N THR A 193 5.23 -14.09 -14.37
CA THR A 193 6.14 -13.28 -13.57
C THR A 193 5.36 -12.15 -12.88
N ASP A 194 5.92 -11.55 -11.84
CA ASP A 194 5.36 -10.37 -11.19
C ASP A 194 6.03 -9.05 -11.62
N ALA A 195 6.88 -9.10 -12.66
CA ALA A 195 7.69 -7.96 -13.09
C ALA A 195 6.86 -6.72 -13.48
N HIS A 196 5.60 -6.92 -13.86
CA HIS A 196 4.66 -5.87 -14.24
C HIS A 196 3.51 -5.70 -13.26
N ASN A 197 3.56 -6.35 -12.10
CA ASN A 197 2.54 -6.24 -11.06
C ASN A 197 2.79 -5.01 -10.18
N HIS A 198 1.73 -4.50 -9.55
CA HIS A 198 1.88 -3.52 -8.48
C HIS A 198 2.49 -4.22 -7.26
N THR A 199 3.70 -3.79 -6.86
CA THR A 199 4.35 -4.37 -5.67
C THR A 199 3.70 -3.80 -4.41
N ILE A 200 3.15 -4.68 -3.57
CA ILE A 200 2.56 -4.35 -2.27
C ILE A 200 3.66 -4.35 -1.20
N ILE A 201 4.42 -5.44 -1.12
CA ILE A 201 5.50 -5.63 -0.13
C ILE A 201 6.75 -6.20 -0.81
N ASP A 202 7.92 -5.74 -0.35
CA ASP A 202 9.23 -6.25 -0.76
C ASP A 202 10.19 -6.06 0.43
N ALA A 203 10.36 -7.12 1.21
CA ALA A 203 11.06 -7.10 2.49
C ALA A 203 12.06 -8.25 2.60
N VAL A 204 13.11 -8.03 3.39
CA VAL A 204 14.18 -8.98 3.68
C VAL A 204 14.36 -9.05 5.19
N GLY A 205 14.45 -10.26 5.73
CA GLY A 205 14.49 -10.56 7.16
C GLY A 205 13.60 -11.75 7.50
N ARG A 206 13.46 -12.04 8.79
CA ARG A 206 12.46 -12.98 9.33
C ARG A 206 11.26 -12.17 9.80
N GLY A 207 10.07 -12.57 9.43
CA GLY A 207 8.87 -11.81 9.75
C GLY A 207 7.57 -12.42 9.25
N HIS A 208 6.53 -11.60 9.26
CA HIS A 208 5.24 -11.96 8.72
C HIS A 208 4.45 -10.71 8.30
N TYR A 209 3.82 -10.80 7.14
CA TYR A 209 2.95 -9.76 6.59
C TYR A 209 1.52 -9.91 7.15
N ILE A 210 0.93 -8.79 7.56
CA ILE A 210 -0.34 -8.77 8.31
C ILE A 210 -1.44 -7.95 7.65
N GLY A 211 -1.20 -7.33 6.49
CA GLY A 211 -2.29 -6.69 5.77
C GLY A 211 -1.90 -5.54 4.85
N VAL A 212 -2.92 -5.03 4.18
CA VAL A 212 -2.82 -3.93 3.22
C VAL A 212 -4.08 -3.08 3.22
N ASN A 213 -3.88 -1.76 3.13
CA ASN A 213 -4.86 -0.85 2.57
C ASN A 213 -4.54 -0.68 1.08
N TYR A 214 -5.53 -0.93 0.21
CA TYR A 214 -5.40 -0.89 -1.26
C TYR A 214 -6.35 0.17 -1.83
N TYR A 215 -5.79 1.08 -2.61
CA TYR A 215 -6.48 2.21 -3.20
C TYR A 215 -6.34 2.13 -4.72
N VAL A 216 -7.46 1.92 -5.42
CA VAL A 216 -7.51 1.94 -6.89
C VAL A 216 -8.32 3.13 -7.37
N ASP A 217 -7.78 3.90 -8.31
CA ASP A 217 -8.53 4.85 -9.14
C ASP A 217 -8.57 4.31 -10.57
N CYS A 218 -9.76 3.85 -10.99
CA CYS A 218 -9.97 3.20 -12.27
C CYS A 218 -10.46 4.23 -13.31
N PRO A 219 -9.74 4.47 -14.42
CA PRO A 219 -10.14 5.43 -15.44
C PRO A 219 -11.13 4.85 -16.46
N THR A 220 -11.67 3.64 -16.25
CA THR A 220 -12.55 2.96 -17.21
C THR A 220 -13.72 2.29 -16.47
N PRO A 221 -14.92 2.17 -17.08
CA PRO A 221 -16.04 1.50 -16.44
C PRO A 221 -15.92 -0.02 -16.38
N ILE A 222 -14.93 -0.65 -17.03
CA ILE A 222 -14.69 -2.10 -16.93
C ILE A 222 -14.24 -2.47 -15.51
N TRP A 223 -14.46 -3.72 -15.11
CA TRP A 223 -14.01 -4.23 -13.82
C TRP A 223 -12.49 -4.13 -13.72
N TYR A 224 -11.98 -3.59 -12.61
CA TYR A 224 -10.54 -3.37 -12.41
C TYR A 224 -9.83 -4.59 -11.81
N GLY A 225 -10.59 -5.54 -11.28
CA GLY A 225 -10.12 -6.45 -10.24
C GLY A 225 -9.94 -7.90 -10.65
N GLU A 226 -9.86 -8.24 -11.94
CA GLU A 226 -9.48 -9.61 -12.36
C GLU A 226 -8.02 -9.97 -12.02
N GLY A 227 -7.25 -9.01 -11.48
CA GLY A 227 -5.83 -9.19 -11.23
C GLY A 227 -5.53 -10.06 -10.01
N ASP A 228 -4.68 -11.06 -10.19
CA ASP A 228 -4.29 -12.02 -9.15
C ASP A 228 -3.24 -11.44 -8.18
N ASP A 229 -3.35 -11.75 -6.88
CA ASP A 229 -2.27 -11.55 -5.92
C ASP A 229 -1.22 -12.66 -6.03
N MET A 230 0.05 -12.30 -5.85
CA MET A 230 1.18 -13.22 -5.97
C MET A 230 2.20 -12.92 -4.86
N PHE A 231 2.49 -13.91 -4.00
CA PHE A 231 3.51 -13.79 -2.95
C PHE A 231 4.63 -14.82 -3.13
N PHE A 232 5.83 -14.31 -3.40
CA PHE A 232 7.06 -15.10 -3.49
C PHE A 232 7.77 -15.07 -2.13
N ILE A 233 7.81 -16.21 -1.46
CA ILE A 233 8.38 -16.33 -0.11
C ILE A 233 9.78 -16.92 -0.19
N ASP A 234 10.73 -16.36 0.55
CA ASP A 234 12.08 -16.90 0.76
C ASP A 234 12.86 -17.26 -0.52
N GLY A 235 12.62 -16.52 -1.61
CA GLY A 235 13.30 -16.67 -2.89
C GLY A 235 12.66 -17.71 -3.82
N GLU A 236 11.41 -18.07 -3.58
CA GLU A 236 10.59 -18.85 -4.50
C GLU A 236 10.68 -18.33 -5.95
N LYS A 237 10.62 -19.28 -6.89
CA LYS A 237 10.51 -19.00 -8.32
C LYS A 237 9.06 -19.21 -8.74
N TRP A 238 8.71 -18.71 -9.92
CA TRP A 238 7.41 -18.98 -10.53
C TRP A 238 7.13 -20.51 -10.66
N PRO A 239 5.88 -20.95 -10.38
CA PRO A 239 4.80 -20.19 -9.74
C PRO A 239 5.03 -20.05 -8.22
N PRO A 240 4.65 -18.91 -7.61
CA PRO A 240 4.72 -18.76 -6.15
C PRO A 240 3.80 -19.76 -5.44
N SER A 241 4.09 -20.06 -4.17
CA SER A 241 3.23 -20.94 -3.36
C SER A 241 1.88 -20.30 -3.03
N LEU A 242 1.80 -18.98 -3.04
CA LEU A 242 0.56 -18.20 -2.88
C LEU A 242 0.29 -17.42 -4.17
N HIS A 243 -0.75 -17.84 -4.86
CA HIS A 243 -1.25 -17.23 -6.09
C HIS A 243 -2.78 -17.16 -6.00
N GLY A 244 -3.32 -15.96 -6.18
CA GLY A 244 -4.75 -15.68 -6.11
C GLY A 244 -5.51 -15.98 -7.39
N THR A 245 -6.76 -15.52 -7.41
CA THR A 245 -7.74 -15.69 -8.51
C THR A 245 -8.44 -14.41 -8.94
N GLY A 246 -8.20 -13.31 -8.22
CA GLY A 246 -8.84 -12.02 -8.45
C GLY A 246 -8.57 -11.07 -7.28
N THR A 247 -8.69 -9.77 -7.52
CA THR A 247 -8.51 -8.73 -6.51
C THR A 247 -9.65 -8.75 -5.50
N GLU A 248 -10.90 -8.85 -5.93
CA GLU A 248 -12.04 -8.97 -5.00
C GLU A 248 -11.97 -10.27 -4.20
N ASP A 249 -11.47 -11.34 -4.82
CA ASP A 249 -11.29 -12.65 -4.20
C ASP A 249 -10.22 -12.58 -3.09
N TYR A 250 -9.09 -11.90 -3.37
CA TYR A 250 -8.09 -11.60 -2.35
C TYR A 250 -8.67 -10.77 -1.20
N PHE A 251 -9.63 -9.88 -1.46
CA PHE A 251 -10.33 -9.09 -0.44
C PHE A 251 -11.55 -9.80 0.17
N ASN A 252 -11.66 -11.14 0.04
CA ASN A 252 -12.72 -11.98 0.61
C ASN A 252 -14.14 -11.62 0.14
N THR A 253 -14.24 -11.09 -1.07
CA THR A 253 -15.51 -10.79 -1.74
C THR A 253 -15.58 -11.57 -3.06
N SER A 254 -16.57 -11.31 -3.91
CA SER A 254 -16.73 -12.04 -5.18
C SER A 254 -17.64 -11.28 -6.14
N TYR A 255 -17.55 -11.62 -7.44
CA TYR A 255 -18.41 -11.11 -8.51
C TYR A 255 -18.36 -9.58 -8.66
N SER A 256 -17.15 -9.01 -8.72
CA SER A 256 -16.91 -7.59 -9.03
C SER A 256 -17.73 -6.61 -8.16
N PRO A 257 -17.62 -6.68 -6.83
CA PRO A 257 -18.48 -5.90 -5.93
C PRO A 257 -18.17 -4.40 -6.01
N LYS A 258 -19.18 -3.58 -5.69
CA LYS A 258 -19.03 -2.13 -5.45
C LYS A 258 -19.96 -1.65 -4.35
N VAL A 259 -20.09 -2.47 -3.30
CA VAL A 259 -20.95 -2.23 -2.15
C VAL A 259 -20.06 -1.93 -0.94
N VAL A 260 -20.44 -0.93 -0.15
CA VAL A 260 -19.75 -0.65 1.11
C VAL A 260 -19.92 -1.83 2.06
N PHE A 261 -18.80 -2.35 2.57
CA PHE A 261 -18.80 -3.47 3.51
C PHE A 261 -17.69 -3.29 4.54
N CYS A 262 -17.98 -3.61 5.80
CA CYS A 262 -17.02 -3.49 6.90
C CYS A 262 -17.01 -4.79 7.71
N HIS A 263 -15.83 -5.40 7.82
CA HIS A 263 -15.56 -6.54 8.68
C HIS A 263 -14.23 -6.29 9.42
N PRO A 264 -14.05 -6.77 10.67
CA PRO A 264 -12.82 -6.51 11.45
C PRO A 264 -11.50 -6.78 10.69
N TYR A 265 -11.49 -7.72 9.76
CA TYR A 265 -10.31 -8.11 8.98
C TYR A 265 -10.33 -7.67 7.51
N PHE A 266 -11.45 -7.28 6.92
CA PHE A 266 -11.49 -6.92 5.50
C PHE A 266 -12.70 -6.04 5.16
N GLY A 267 -12.67 -5.34 4.03
CA GLY A 267 -13.83 -4.58 3.58
C GLY A 267 -13.54 -3.53 2.53
N PHE A 268 -14.60 -2.78 2.20
CA PHE A 268 -14.69 -1.78 1.15
C PHE A 268 -15.31 -0.50 1.73
N PRO A 269 -14.58 0.31 2.51
CA PRO A 269 -15.15 1.47 3.20
C PRO A 269 -15.48 2.63 2.24
N ARG A 270 -14.86 2.64 1.04
CA ARG A 270 -15.15 3.61 -0.03
C ARG A 270 -15.23 2.88 -1.36
N VAL A 271 -16.36 3.00 -2.05
CA VAL A 271 -16.62 2.40 -3.37
C VAL A 271 -16.82 3.47 -4.43
N ASN A 272 -16.69 3.11 -5.70
CA ASN A 272 -16.65 4.05 -6.82
C ASN A 272 -17.92 4.90 -7.00
N ASN A 273 -19.09 4.32 -6.71
CA ASN A 273 -20.43 4.95 -6.81
C ASN A 273 -20.71 5.61 -8.17
N ASP A 274 -20.26 4.99 -9.26
CA ASP A 274 -20.41 5.49 -10.63
C ASP A 274 -20.74 4.35 -11.62
N LEU A 275 -20.79 4.67 -12.92
CA LEU A 275 -20.98 3.73 -14.03
C LEU A 275 -19.91 2.62 -13.99
N GLY A 276 -20.35 1.36 -14.01
CA GLY A 276 -19.44 0.22 -13.89
C GLY A 276 -18.57 0.37 -12.63
N TRP A 277 -17.25 0.34 -12.80
CA TRP A 277 -16.27 0.55 -11.73
C TRP A 277 -15.38 1.79 -11.95
N LEU A 278 -15.86 2.76 -12.72
CA LEU A 278 -15.15 4.02 -12.96
C LEU A 278 -14.96 4.79 -11.64
N GLY A 279 -13.74 5.25 -11.39
CA GLY A 279 -13.36 6.03 -10.21
C GLY A 279 -12.71 5.20 -9.11
N ARG A 280 -12.83 5.70 -7.87
CA ARG A 280 -12.01 5.25 -6.75
C ARG A 280 -12.66 4.16 -5.89
N THR A 281 -11.90 3.13 -5.54
CA THR A 281 -12.32 2.11 -4.57
C THR A 281 -11.19 1.82 -3.60
N HIS A 282 -11.51 1.86 -2.30
CA HIS A 282 -10.61 1.45 -1.22
C HIS A 282 -11.04 0.08 -0.75
N CYS A 283 -10.10 -0.87 -0.79
CA CYS A 283 -10.23 -2.20 -0.20
C CYS A 283 -9.21 -2.37 0.92
N TYR A 284 -9.51 -3.14 1.94
CA TYR A 284 -8.52 -3.56 2.94
C TYR A 284 -8.65 -5.04 3.26
N ARG A 285 -7.52 -5.65 3.62
CA ARG A 285 -7.45 -6.98 4.23
C ARG A 285 -6.30 -7.01 5.24
N PHE A 286 -6.59 -7.48 6.45
CA PHE A 286 -5.63 -7.78 7.49
C PHE A 286 -5.59 -9.27 7.76
N HIS A 287 -4.40 -9.84 7.58
CA HIS A 287 -4.07 -11.24 7.82
C HIS A 287 -3.71 -11.41 9.30
N ILE A 288 -4.68 -11.21 10.20
CA ILE A 288 -4.46 -11.25 11.66
C ILE A 288 -4.34 -12.69 12.14
N GLU A 289 -5.29 -13.54 11.74
CA GLU A 289 -5.32 -14.95 12.11
C GLU A 289 -4.54 -15.82 11.10
N ASP A 290 -4.31 -15.30 9.90
CA ASP A 290 -3.69 -15.96 8.74
C ASP A 290 -2.46 -15.22 8.18
N PRO A 291 -1.50 -14.74 9.01
CA PRO A 291 -0.38 -13.93 8.53
C PRO A 291 0.49 -14.68 7.52
N ILE A 292 1.01 -13.96 6.52
CA ILE A 292 1.91 -14.53 5.51
C ILE A 292 3.35 -14.52 6.05
N ILE A 293 3.83 -15.69 6.45
CA ILE A 293 5.11 -15.88 7.17
C ILE A 293 6.28 -15.98 6.18
N PHE A 294 7.42 -15.38 6.52
CA PHE A 294 8.68 -15.51 5.77
C PHE A 294 9.90 -15.58 6.71
N GLN A 295 10.91 -16.37 6.35
CA GLN A 295 12.13 -16.54 7.18
C GLN A 295 13.33 -15.74 6.67
N LYS A 296 13.33 -15.38 5.39
CA LYS A 296 14.43 -14.68 4.70
C LYS A 296 13.96 -13.48 3.92
N SER A 297 12.83 -13.58 3.21
CA SER A 297 12.32 -12.49 2.38
C SER A 297 10.87 -12.73 1.94
N ILE A 298 10.15 -11.66 1.64
CA ILE A 298 8.84 -11.73 0.99
C ILE A 298 8.77 -10.70 -0.13
N ARG A 299 8.19 -11.10 -1.26
CA ARG A 299 7.78 -10.20 -2.33
C ARG A 299 6.33 -10.48 -2.68
N GLY A 300 5.46 -9.56 -2.29
CA GLY A 300 4.02 -9.61 -2.55
C GLY A 300 3.61 -8.56 -3.57
N SER A 301 2.83 -8.95 -4.55
CA SER A 301 2.38 -8.09 -5.65
C SER A 301 0.96 -8.46 -6.08
N ILE A 302 0.32 -7.58 -6.84
CA ILE A 302 -1.00 -7.82 -7.42
C ILE A 302 -1.03 -7.30 -8.85
N GLU A 303 -1.68 -8.04 -9.76
CA GLU A 303 -1.87 -7.57 -11.12
C GLU A 303 -2.83 -6.36 -11.17
N ALA A 304 -2.75 -5.59 -12.26
CA ALA A 304 -3.65 -4.46 -12.54
C ALA A 304 -4.56 -4.85 -13.71
N GLY A 305 -5.71 -5.43 -13.40
CA GLY A 305 -6.46 -6.27 -14.34
C GLY A 305 -5.73 -7.56 -14.70
N HIS A 306 -6.42 -8.49 -15.37
CA HIS A 306 -5.85 -9.77 -15.76
C HIS A 306 -4.55 -9.59 -16.55
N ALA A 307 -3.48 -10.27 -16.13
CA ALA A 307 -2.14 -10.16 -16.74
C ALA A 307 -1.58 -8.72 -16.79
N GLY A 308 -2.03 -7.84 -15.89
CA GLY A 308 -1.60 -6.44 -15.82
C GLY A 308 -2.06 -5.59 -17.01
N CYS A 309 -3.21 -5.91 -17.61
CA CYS A 309 -3.67 -5.29 -18.84
C CYS A 309 -4.32 -3.90 -18.69
N LEU A 310 -4.64 -3.44 -17.48
CA LEU A 310 -5.35 -2.18 -17.25
C LEU A 310 -4.43 -1.05 -16.79
N THR A 311 -4.65 0.16 -17.28
CA THR A 311 -4.10 1.37 -16.70
C THR A 311 -4.91 1.69 -15.44
N LEU A 312 -4.32 1.48 -14.27
CA LEU A 312 -4.93 1.80 -12.98
C LEU A 312 -3.97 2.68 -12.19
N ASP A 313 -4.48 3.70 -11.50
CA ASP A 313 -3.69 4.37 -10.47
C ASP A 313 -3.84 3.60 -9.17
N LEU A 314 -2.80 2.86 -8.79
CA LEU A 314 -2.77 2.00 -7.62
C LEU A 314 -1.89 2.60 -6.54
N ALA A 315 -2.41 2.71 -5.33
CA ALA A 315 -1.62 3.00 -4.14
C ALA A 315 -1.93 1.99 -3.03
N THR A 316 -0.93 1.63 -2.23
CA THR A 316 -1.07 0.66 -1.16
C THR A 316 -0.25 1.04 0.05
N VAL A 317 -0.73 0.74 1.26
CA VAL A 317 0.09 0.66 2.47
C VAL A 317 0.12 -0.78 2.92
N ALA A 318 1.28 -1.42 2.85
CA ALA A 318 1.51 -2.74 3.42
C ALA A 318 1.89 -2.61 4.89
N TYR A 319 1.47 -3.57 5.72
CA TYR A 319 1.77 -3.65 7.15
C TYR A 319 2.38 -5.02 7.48
N TRP A 320 3.48 -5.06 8.23
CA TRP A 320 4.15 -6.30 8.60
C TRP A 320 4.98 -6.17 9.88
N TYR A 321 5.42 -7.31 10.41
CA TYR A 321 6.43 -7.38 11.46
C TYR A 321 7.67 -8.10 10.95
N GLN A 322 8.85 -7.63 11.34
CA GLN A 322 10.09 -8.34 11.05
C GLN A 322 11.20 -8.05 12.05
N THR A 323 12.31 -8.79 11.92
CA THR A 323 13.58 -8.49 12.55
C THR A 323 14.27 -7.27 11.91
N GLU A 324 15.03 -6.53 12.71
CA GLU A 324 15.96 -5.50 12.25
C GLU A 324 17.40 -6.06 12.09
N PRO A 325 18.25 -5.48 11.21
CA PRO A 325 17.94 -4.36 10.31
C PRO A 325 17.07 -4.78 9.12
N HIS A 326 16.18 -3.90 8.69
CA HIS A 326 15.33 -4.09 7.52
C HIS A 326 15.98 -3.64 6.19
N LYS A 327 15.37 -4.04 5.08
CA LYS A 327 15.69 -3.51 3.75
C LYS A 327 15.18 -2.07 3.67
N ALA A 328 16.10 -1.11 3.64
CA ALA A 328 15.75 0.31 3.54
C ALA A 328 14.78 0.58 2.37
N PHE A 329 13.79 1.43 2.63
CA PHE A 329 12.85 1.87 1.60
C PHE A 329 13.53 2.72 0.54
N GLY A 330 12.91 2.79 -0.65
CA GLY A 330 13.34 3.69 -1.70
C GLY A 330 13.05 5.15 -1.34
N PRO A 331 13.45 6.11 -2.20
CA PRO A 331 13.09 7.51 -1.99
C PRO A 331 11.58 7.68 -1.89
N PHE A 332 11.10 8.32 -0.82
CA PHE A 332 9.69 8.62 -0.68
C PHE A 332 9.26 9.60 -1.79
N PRO A 333 8.17 9.33 -2.54
CA PRO A 333 7.74 10.22 -3.61
C PRO A 333 7.35 11.58 -3.06
N ASN A 334 7.71 12.68 -3.73
CA ASN A 334 7.27 14.04 -3.37
C ASN A 334 5.77 14.26 -3.63
N ARG A 335 5.21 15.43 -3.25
CA ARG A 335 3.80 15.78 -3.52
C ARG A 335 3.29 15.41 -4.90
N LYS A 336 4.02 15.75 -5.97
CA LYS A 336 3.63 15.42 -7.36
C LYS A 336 3.56 13.91 -7.58
N GLY A 337 4.49 13.15 -7.00
CA GLY A 337 4.47 11.69 -7.04
C GLY A 337 3.29 11.06 -6.28
N ARG A 338 2.71 11.77 -5.32
CA ARG A 338 1.55 11.33 -4.51
C ARG A 338 0.20 11.92 -4.96
N ALA A 339 0.21 12.84 -5.92
CA ALA A 339 -0.98 13.50 -6.43
C ALA A 339 -1.95 12.51 -7.08
N ASN A 340 -3.25 12.73 -6.87
CA ASN A 340 -4.31 11.93 -7.47
C ASN A 340 -4.37 12.16 -8.98
N MET A 341 -4.84 11.15 -9.72
CA MET A 341 -5.24 11.37 -11.11
C MET A 341 -6.52 12.21 -11.18
N PRO A 342 -6.71 13.01 -12.24
CA PRO A 342 -7.97 13.70 -12.49
C PRO A 342 -9.11 12.69 -12.60
N LYS A 343 -10.28 13.07 -12.10
CA LYS A 343 -11.50 12.28 -12.31
C LYS A 343 -11.82 12.26 -13.80
N ILE A 344 -12.21 11.09 -14.31
CA ILE A 344 -12.80 10.97 -15.64
C ILE A 344 -14.22 11.54 -15.61
N GLU A 345 -14.46 12.56 -16.43
CA GLU A 345 -15.74 13.26 -16.50
C GLU A 345 -16.60 12.79 -17.68
N THR A 346 -17.87 13.18 -17.66
CA THR A 346 -18.82 12.90 -18.75
C THR A 346 -18.33 13.39 -20.11
N THR A 347 -17.58 14.50 -20.15
CA THR A 347 -16.96 15.04 -21.37
C THR A 347 -15.86 14.15 -21.92
N ASP A 348 -15.07 13.50 -21.07
CA ASP A 348 -14.02 12.58 -21.51
C ASP A 348 -14.63 11.34 -22.16
N ILE A 349 -15.66 10.78 -21.52
CA ILE A 349 -16.43 9.66 -22.06
C ILE A 349 -17.11 10.03 -23.39
N HIS A 350 -17.63 11.27 -23.50
CA HIS A 350 -18.21 11.76 -24.75
C HIS A 350 -17.17 11.88 -25.87
N ASN A 351 -15.94 12.30 -25.56
CA ASN A 351 -14.84 12.31 -26.52
C ASN A 351 -14.48 10.90 -27.00
N TRP A 352 -14.45 9.91 -26.10
CA TRP A 352 -14.23 8.51 -26.48
C TRP A 352 -15.33 8.00 -27.40
N ARG A 353 -16.60 8.32 -27.08
CA ARG A 353 -17.74 8.02 -27.94
C ARG A 353 -17.60 8.67 -29.31
N ALA A 354 -17.16 9.93 -29.39
CA ALA A 354 -16.98 10.62 -30.67
C ALA A 354 -15.92 9.92 -31.54
N ALA A 355 -14.76 9.57 -30.96
CA ALA A 355 -13.71 8.81 -31.63
C ALA A 355 -14.20 7.42 -32.08
N TRP A 356 -14.97 6.73 -31.23
CA TRP A 356 -15.58 5.46 -31.59
C TRP A 356 -16.61 5.60 -32.73
N ARG A 357 -17.44 6.65 -32.74
CA ARG A 357 -18.41 6.89 -33.82
C ARG A 357 -17.72 7.20 -35.15
N GLU A 358 -16.61 7.93 -35.12
CA GLU A 358 -15.77 8.16 -36.30
C GLU A 358 -15.19 6.83 -36.82
N LEU A 359 -14.68 5.98 -35.93
CA LEU A 359 -14.18 4.64 -36.27
C LEU A 359 -15.25 3.77 -36.95
N GLN A 360 -16.53 3.92 -36.56
CA GLN A 360 -17.66 3.21 -37.15
C GLN A 360 -18.14 3.80 -38.48
N GLY A 361 -17.62 4.94 -38.92
CA GLY A 361 -18.03 5.62 -40.17
C GLY A 361 -19.22 6.56 -40.02
N GLY A 362 -19.63 6.90 -38.78
CA GLY A 362 -20.70 7.86 -38.50
C GLY A 362 -22.12 7.30 -38.65
N GLY A 363 -23.10 8.20 -38.82
CA GLY A 363 -24.53 7.87 -38.93
C GLY A 363 -25.28 7.70 -37.60
N THR A 364 -26.44 7.04 -37.67
CA THR A 364 -27.30 6.74 -36.52
C THR A 364 -26.74 5.52 -35.78
N LEU A 365 -25.88 5.77 -34.80
CA LEU A 365 -25.21 4.74 -33.99
C LEU A 365 -25.69 4.81 -32.54
N TRP A 366 -26.08 3.68 -31.98
CA TRP A 366 -26.52 3.57 -30.60
C TRP A 366 -25.32 3.61 -29.64
N GLY A 367 -24.32 2.75 -29.83
CA GLY A 367 -23.14 2.64 -28.97
C GLY A 367 -22.77 1.21 -28.57
N ASN A 368 -23.48 0.20 -29.07
CA ASN A 368 -23.22 -1.23 -28.82
C ASN A 368 -22.84 -2.01 -30.08
N GLU A 369 -22.66 -1.32 -31.19
CA GLU A 369 -22.27 -1.90 -32.47
C GLU A 369 -20.86 -2.51 -32.33
N PRO A 370 -20.64 -3.72 -32.88
CA PRO A 370 -19.35 -4.39 -32.79
C PRO A 370 -18.27 -3.56 -33.46
N LEU A 371 -17.05 -3.60 -32.92
CA LEU A 371 -15.91 -2.92 -33.52
C LEU A 371 -15.64 -3.46 -34.94
N PRO A 372 -15.24 -2.61 -35.90
CA PRO A 372 -14.95 -3.07 -37.26
C PRO A 372 -13.92 -4.19 -37.28
N LYS A 373 -14.17 -5.28 -38.02
CA LYS A 373 -13.25 -6.45 -38.11
C LYS A 373 -11.82 -6.05 -38.50
N LYS A 374 -11.66 -5.05 -39.37
CA LYS A 374 -10.35 -4.51 -39.77
C LYS A 374 -9.60 -3.88 -38.58
N PHE A 375 -10.32 -3.19 -37.70
CA PHE A 375 -9.77 -2.59 -36.49
C PHE A 375 -9.32 -3.66 -35.48
N LEU A 376 -10.18 -4.67 -35.22
CA LEU A 376 -9.84 -5.81 -34.36
C LEU A 376 -8.61 -6.57 -34.88
N LYS A 377 -8.54 -6.81 -36.20
CA LYS A 377 -7.37 -7.42 -36.83
C LYS A 377 -6.10 -6.57 -36.63
N LYS A 378 -6.19 -5.25 -36.79
CA LYS A 378 -5.06 -4.33 -36.54
C LYS A 378 -4.58 -4.39 -35.08
N LEU A 379 -5.49 -4.50 -34.11
CA LEU A 379 -5.14 -4.67 -32.70
C LEU A 379 -4.45 -6.01 -32.45
N ALA A 380 -4.95 -7.09 -33.06
CA ALA A 380 -4.34 -8.42 -33.01
C ALA A 380 -2.90 -8.43 -33.55
N ASP A 381 -2.69 -7.84 -34.72
CA ASP A 381 -1.39 -7.80 -35.39
C ASP A 381 -0.35 -6.99 -34.59
N LYS A 382 -0.78 -5.88 -33.97
CA LYS A 382 0.06 -5.10 -33.04
C LYS A 382 0.52 -5.94 -31.84
N GLY A 383 -0.40 -6.66 -31.18
CA GLY A 383 -0.07 -7.54 -30.05
C GLY A 383 0.95 -8.62 -30.43
N ALA A 384 0.83 -9.23 -31.61
CA ALA A 384 1.78 -10.23 -32.11
C ALA A 384 3.19 -9.67 -32.37
N SER A 385 3.31 -8.43 -32.83
CA SER A 385 4.61 -7.76 -33.03
C SER A 385 5.30 -7.33 -31.73
N GLY A 386 4.53 -6.97 -30.69
CA GLY A 386 5.03 -6.66 -29.34
C GLY A 386 5.59 -7.89 -28.62
N ARG A 387 4.96 -9.06 -28.80
CA ARG A 387 5.42 -10.35 -28.26
C ARG A 387 6.85 -10.72 -28.70
N LYS A 388 7.28 -10.32 -29.90
CA LYS A 388 8.66 -10.56 -30.38
C LYS A 388 9.72 -9.69 -29.69
N ARG A 389 9.35 -8.58 -29.04
CA ARG A 389 10.29 -7.68 -28.36
C ARG A 389 10.46 -7.97 -26.85
N LEU A 390 9.57 -8.76 -26.25
CA LEU A 390 9.53 -9.02 -24.80
C LEU A 390 10.21 -10.33 -24.35
N ALA A 391 10.80 -11.12 -25.26
CA ALA A 391 11.66 -12.25 -24.90
C ALA A 391 13.05 -11.75 -24.38
N PRO A 392 13.73 -12.47 -23.46
CA PRO A 392 14.25 -11.87 -22.24
C PRO A 392 15.63 -11.21 -22.39
N ALA A 393 15.66 -9.88 -22.47
CA ALA A 393 16.86 -9.11 -22.15
C ALA A 393 17.02 -8.86 -20.63
N ALA A 394 15.92 -8.93 -19.85
CA ALA A 394 15.92 -8.57 -18.43
C ALA A 394 16.63 -9.58 -17.50
N ASN A 395 16.66 -10.87 -17.87
CA ASN A 395 17.30 -11.91 -17.03
C ASN A 395 18.83 -11.89 -17.09
N GLN A 396 19.44 -11.36 -18.15
CA GLN A 396 20.90 -11.30 -18.26
C GLN A 396 21.49 -10.10 -17.51
N THR A 397 20.79 -8.96 -17.47
CA THR A 397 21.30 -7.74 -16.82
C THR A 397 21.24 -7.82 -15.30
N LEU A 398 20.17 -8.38 -14.71
CA LEU A 398 20.05 -8.55 -13.26
C LEU A 398 20.98 -9.65 -12.72
N ALA A 399 21.12 -10.77 -13.46
CA ALA A 399 22.08 -11.82 -13.11
C ALA A 399 23.53 -11.32 -13.19
N ALA A 400 23.88 -10.51 -14.21
CA ALA A 400 25.21 -9.90 -14.33
C ALA A 400 25.50 -8.88 -13.22
N ILE A 401 24.50 -8.08 -12.81
CA ILE A 401 24.64 -7.11 -11.71
C ILE A 401 24.78 -7.84 -10.36
N GLN A 402 24.04 -8.92 -10.14
CA GLN A 402 24.15 -9.73 -8.92
C GLN A 402 25.47 -10.53 -8.86
N LEU A 403 25.95 -11.09 -9.98
CA LEU A 403 27.28 -11.72 -10.04
C LEU A 403 28.39 -10.72 -9.76
N ALA A 404 28.35 -9.54 -10.38
CA ALA A 404 29.36 -8.49 -10.16
C ALA A 404 29.38 -7.97 -8.71
N ALA A 405 28.22 -7.96 -8.04
CA ALA A 405 28.13 -7.60 -6.63
C ALA A 405 28.68 -8.71 -5.70
N GLN A 406 28.44 -9.99 -6.02
CA GLN A 406 29.00 -11.12 -5.28
C GLN A 406 30.52 -11.23 -5.44
N GLU A 407 31.06 -11.03 -6.65
CA GLU A 407 32.51 -11.04 -6.88
C GLU A 407 33.24 -9.90 -6.15
N LYS A 408 32.63 -8.70 -6.12
CA LYS A 408 33.16 -7.57 -5.33
C LYS A 408 33.17 -7.84 -3.83
N MET A 409 32.16 -8.53 -3.30
CA MET A 409 32.13 -8.94 -1.89
C MET A 409 33.16 -10.02 -1.56
N LEU A 410 33.32 -11.01 -2.45
CA LEU A 410 34.29 -12.11 -2.26
C LEU A 410 35.74 -11.59 -2.29
N ASN A 411 36.05 -10.66 -3.21
CA ASN A 411 37.36 -10.03 -3.30
C ASN A 411 37.66 -9.11 -2.10
N ARG A 412 36.65 -8.44 -1.53
CA ARG A 412 36.80 -7.68 -0.27
C ARG A 412 37.06 -8.59 0.94
N ARG A 413 36.47 -9.78 0.98
CA ARG A 413 36.75 -10.78 2.03
C ARG A 413 38.16 -11.35 1.91
N LYS A 414 38.59 -11.75 0.70
CA LYS A 414 39.97 -12.26 0.47
C LYS A 414 41.06 -11.24 0.83
N ARG A 415 40.84 -9.95 0.56
CA ARG A 415 41.78 -8.87 0.97
C ARG A 415 41.81 -8.59 2.48
N LYS A 416 40.75 -8.93 3.23
CA LYS A 416 40.74 -8.83 4.70
C LYS A 416 41.42 -10.02 5.37
N THR A 417 41.36 -11.21 4.77
CA THR A 417 42.02 -12.41 5.31
C THR A 417 43.52 -12.45 5.05
N ALA A 418 44.03 -11.74 4.04
CA ALA A 418 45.46 -11.63 3.75
C ALA A 418 46.19 -10.50 4.54
N ARG A 419 45.49 -9.82 5.46
CA ARG A 419 46.01 -8.73 6.31
C ARG A 419 45.91 -9.02 7.81
N LYS A 420 45.59 -10.26 8.17
CA LYS A 420 45.85 -10.87 9.48
C LYS A 420 46.85 -11.98 9.25
#